data_AF-A0A0D1BZC7-F1
#
_entry.id   AF-A0A0D1BZC7-F1
#
_cell.length_a   1.000
_cell.length_b   1.000
_cell.length_c   1.000
_cell.angle_alpha   90.00
_cell.angle_beta   90.00
_cell.angle_gamma   90.00
#
_symmetry.space_group_name_H-M   'P 1'
#
loop_
_entity.id
_entity.type
_entity.pdbx_description
1 polymer ?
#
loop_
_entity_poly.entity_id
_entity_poly.type
_entity_poly.pdbx_seq_one_letter_code
_entity_poly.pdbx_strand_id
1 'polypeptide(L)'
;MEIALGLLVLVAVVCAGSALGRKLNVSVPLLLVLAGVAGSFLPFVPAIELNPELVLVGLLPPLLYAAALRTSLFDFGSNRRAIALLSVGYVIFGTLAVGFVVWWLFPEIPLAAAIALGAVVAPPDAVAATAIARKVGMPRRIVTILEGESLVNDATALVCLRAAIAAIAGSVSAAGIAGGFLLAAGGGLVVGLAAAYVLTELRKRIRNVAINTSTSLMAPFIAYLPAEAIHASGVLAVVVTGLVMGTKAPSMPNGAARLSQRSNWNTVQFLLENSVFLLIGLQVRTIIEGVQDDSLGAGRIWAGCAMILLAVLLLRPVWVFPATYLPRLIPAVRRNDPAPPWQFAAIVSWAGMRGVVTLAAVLVLPAELEHRPVLILAAMVVVGGTLTLQGFTLPALVRLLGVQGPDQREDALNQASLMQLATAAGVQRLQELRTDNDPPEVVAMLKRRTQERGLAAWERLGRPTSEAATPSQRYAQLRLAMLDAERAKVLELRRGGEYAHEVLSEVLERLDVEESMLDVSLDEADASGEGGGEGIARPGGVCGHLESAHSPEVPRDPFCGDCRREGTTPVHLRMCLACGNVGCCDSSPGTHASRHFEATGHPVMRSIEPGEDWRWCYKDDLLG
;
A
#
# COMPACT_ATOMS: atom_id res chain seq x y z
N MET A 1 -3.69 36.01 6.03
CA MET A 1 -5.11 35.62 5.92
C MET A 1 -5.36 34.88 4.60
N GLU A 2 -4.94 35.42 3.46
CA GLU A 2 -5.11 34.78 2.13
C GLU A 2 -4.48 33.39 2.02
N ILE A 3 -3.23 33.19 2.48
CA ILE A 3 -2.58 31.87 2.46
C ILE A 3 -3.35 30.85 3.31
N ALA A 4 -3.81 31.26 4.49
CA ALA A 4 -4.58 30.39 5.38
C ALA A 4 -5.94 30.01 4.77
N LEU A 5 -6.62 30.97 4.13
CA LEU A 5 -7.86 30.71 3.41
C LEU A 5 -7.62 29.77 2.21
N GLY A 6 -6.56 29.99 1.45
CA GLY A 6 -6.17 29.13 0.33
C GLY A 6 -5.90 27.69 0.77
N LEU A 7 -5.15 27.49 1.86
CA LEU A 7 -4.91 26.17 2.44
C LEU A 7 -6.20 25.50 2.95
N LEU A 8 -7.08 26.27 3.60
CA LEU A 8 -8.37 25.75 4.07
C LEU A 8 -9.23 25.28 2.89
N VAL A 9 -9.36 26.10 1.84
CA VAL A 9 -10.13 25.77 0.63
C VAL A 9 -9.52 24.56 -0.07
N LEU A 10 -8.19 24.50 -0.20
CA LEU A 10 -7.48 23.37 -0.79
C LEU A 10 -7.84 22.06 -0.07
N VAL A 11 -7.71 22.03 1.27
CA VAL A 11 -8.02 20.84 2.07
C VAL A 11 -9.52 20.52 2.00
N ALA A 12 -10.40 21.52 2.05
CA ALA A 12 -11.84 21.30 1.96
C ALA A 12 -12.25 20.69 0.61
N VAL A 13 -11.70 21.17 -0.50
CA VAL A 13 -11.96 20.63 -1.85
C VAL A 13 -11.39 19.22 -1.98
N VAL A 14 -10.19 18.95 -1.46
CA VAL A 14 -9.60 17.61 -1.42
C VAL A 14 -10.51 16.63 -0.68
N CYS A 15 -10.98 17.01 0.52
CA CYS A 15 -11.90 16.18 1.32
C CYS A 15 -13.24 15.96 0.61
N ALA A 16 -13.86 17.01 0.08
CA ALA A 16 -15.12 16.94 -0.64
C ALA A 16 -15.02 16.09 -1.92
N GLY A 17 -13.97 16.32 -2.72
CA GLY A 17 -13.68 15.56 -3.94
C GLY A 17 -13.41 14.09 -3.64
N SER A 18 -12.76 13.78 -2.52
CA SER A 18 -12.51 12.40 -2.09
C SER A 18 -13.78 11.68 -1.61
N ALA A 19 -14.67 12.39 -0.91
CA ALA A 19 -15.98 11.87 -0.53
C ALA A 19 -16.85 11.59 -1.77
N LEU A 20 -16.83 12.51 -2.74
CA LEU A 20 -17.54 12.36 -4.00
C LEU A 20 -16.96 11.23 -4.86
N GLY A 21 -15.64 11.12 -4.96
CA GLY A 21 -14.96 10.06 -5.72
C GLY A 21 -15.30 8.66 -5.19
N ARG A 22 -15.37 8.50 -3.87
CA ARG A 22 -15.86 7.26 -3.23
C ARG A 22 -17.30 6.95 -3.62
N LYS A 23 -18.19 7.95 -3.59
CA LYS A 23 -19.60 7.79 -3.96
C LYS A 23 -19.80 7.44 -5.44
N LEU A 24 -19.03 8.06 -6.34
CA LEU A 24 -19.11 7.85 -7.79
C LEU A 24 -18.29 6.66 -8.29
N ASN A 25 -17.52 6.02 -7.41
CA ASN A 25 -16.63 4.91 -7.74
C ASN A 25 -15.54 5.29 -8.77
N VAL A 26 -15.10 6.55 -8.80
CA VAL A 26 -14.09 7.11 -9.73
C VAL A 26 -12.77 7.38 -8.99
N SER A 27 -11.65 7.41 -9.73
CA SER A 27 -10.33 7.82 -9.22
C SER A 27 -10.38 9.24 -8.64
N VAL A 28 -9.98 9.39 -7.37
CA VAL A 28 -9.92 10.69 -6.68
C VAL A 28 -8.93 11.65 -7.34
N PRO A 29 -7.68 11.24 -7.68
CA PRO A 29 -6.75 12.07 -8.45
C PRO A 29 -7.38 12.69 -9.70
N LEU A 30 -8.08 11.88 -10.50
CA LEU A 30 -8.70 12.33 -11.73
C LEU A 30 -9.79 13.38 -11.47
N LEU A 31 -10.65 13.13 -10.48
CA LEU A 31 -11.73 14.05 -10.11
C LEU A 31 -11.16 15.40 -9.65
N LEU A 32 -10.07 15.39 -8.88
CA LEU A 32 -9.41 16.60 -8.40
C LEU A 32 -8.70 17.38 -9.51
N VAL A 33 -8.06 16.70 -10.46
CA VAL A 33 -7.51 17.37 -11.66
C VAL A 33 -8.64 18.06 -12.43
N LEU A 34 -9.75 17.38 -12.70
CA LEU A 34 -10.90 17.96 -13.40
C LEU A 34 -11.53 19.12 -12.63
N ALA A 35 -11.65 19.00 -11.30
CA ALA A 35 -12.14 20.06 -10.44
C ALA A 35 -11.20 21.28 -10.46
N GLY A 36 -9.88 21.05 -10.45
CA GLY A 36 -8.88 22.10 -10.60
C GLY A 36 -8.94 22.77 -11.97
N VAL A 37 -9.09 22.00 -13.05
CA VAL A 37 -9.25 22.55 -14.41
C VAL A 37 -10.48 23.46 -14.45
N ALA A 38 -11.64 22.97 -14.02
CA ALA A 38 -12.86 23.76 -13.97
C ALA A 38 -12.69 25.01 -13.09
N GLY A 39 -12.04 24.86 -11.93
CA GLY A 39 -11.72 25.94 -11.01
C GLY A 39 -10.81 27.02 -11.62
N SER A 40 -9.85 26.63 -12.46
CA SER A 40 -8.90 27.57 -13.08
C SER A 40 -9.56 28.60 -14.00
N PHE A 41 -10.72 28.26 -14.58
CA PHE A 41 -11.49 29.16 -15.44
C PHE A 41 -12.47 30.07 -14.67
N LEU A 42 -12.59 29.91 -13.34
CA LEU A 42 -13.47 30.74 -12.53
C LEU A 42 -12.79 32.09 -12.22
N PRO A 43 -13.49 33.23 -12.41
CA PRO A 43 -12.88 34.56 -12.33
C PRO A 43 -12.46 34.98 -10.91
N PHE A 44 -13.00 34.33 -9.88
CA PHE A 44 -12.69 34.60 -8.48
C PHE A 44 -11.57 33.70 -7.92
N VAL A 45 -11.10 32.72 -8.69
CA VAL A 45 -9.99 31.86 -8.30
C VAL A 45 -8.69 32.51 -8.80
N PRO A 46 -7.75 32.87 -7.91
CA PRO A 46 -6.49 33.47 -8.32
C PRO A 46 -5.63 32.46 -9.10
N ALA A 47 -4.79 32.95 -10.01
CA ALA A 47 -3.79 32.13 -10.68
C ALA A 47 -2.80 31.58 -9.64
N ILE A 48 -2.71 30.26 -9.51
CA ILE A 48 -1.82 29.60 -8.56
C ILE A 48 -0.58 29.11 -9.29
N GLU A 49 0.56 29.75 -9.03
CA GLU A 49 1.87 29.28 -9.49
C GLU A 49 2.55 28.48 -8.38
N LEU A 50 3.00 27.26 -8.71
CA LEU A 50 3.74 26.43 -7.78
C LEU A 50 5.21 26.85 -7.78
N ASN A 51 5.70 27.28 -6.62
CA ASN A 51 7.14 27.49 -6.42
C ASN A 51 7.87 26.13 -6.53
N PRO A 52 8.85 25.97 -7.43
CA PRO A 52 9.62 24.72 -7.58
C PRO A 52 10.25 24.24 -6.27
N GLU A 53 10.72 25.15 -5.41
CA GLU A 53 11.34 24.80 -4.13
C GLU A 53 10.33 24.16 -3.17
N LEU A 54 9.08 24.67 -3.15
CA LEU A 54 8.01 24.09 -2.32
C LEU A 54 7.71 22.65 -2.76
N VAL A 55 7.78 22.37 -4.06
CA VAL A 55 7.53 21.02 -4.57
C VAL A 55 8.70 20.09 -4.27
N LEU A 56 9.93 20.52 -4.56
CA LEU A 56 11.14 19.72 -4.39
C LEU A 56 11.47 19.42 -2.92
N VAL A 57 11.31 20.40 -2.05
CA VAL A 57 11.68 20.29 -0.63
C VAL A 57 10.45 19.98 0.22
N GLY A 58 9.32 20.61 -0.05
CA GLY A 58 8.11 20.49 0.79
C GLY A 58 7.25 19.26 0.49
N LEU A 59 7.01 18.95 -0.79
CA LEU A 59 6.05 17.91 -1.19
C LEU A 59 6.70 16.55 -1.45
N LEU A 60 7.78 16.55 -2.22
CA LEU A 60 8.38 15.33 -2.74
C LEU A 60 9.01 14.44 -1.64
N PRO A 61 9.81 14.95 -0.68
CA PRO A 61 10.44 14.10 0.33
C PRO A 61 9.41 13.38 1.23
N PRO A 62 8.36 14.04 1.76
CA PRO A 62 7.32 13.35 2.52
C PRO A 62 6.56 12.30 1.70
N LEU A 63 6.23 12.59 0.43
CA LEU A 63 5.52 11.64 -0.44
C LEU A 63 6.35 10.38 -0.70
N LEU A 64 7.63 10.54 -1.05
CA LEU A 64 8.52 9.41 -1.29
C LEU A 64 8.81 8.62 -0.03
N TYR A 65 8.97 9.30 1.11
CA TYR A 65 9.14 8.61 2.38
C TYR A 65 7.89 7.81 2.74
N ALA A 66 6.69 8.37 2.57
CA ALA A 66 5.43 7.68 2.83
C ALA A 66 5.27 6.43 1.94
N ALA A 67 5.63 6.53 0.66
CA ALA A 67 5.65 5.41 -0.26
C ALA A 67 6.66 4.34 0.17
N ALA A 68 7.92 4.73 0.40
CA ALA A 68 9.00 3.82 0.79
C ALA A 68 8.76 3.13 2.14
N LEU A 69 8.13 3.81 3.10
CA LEU A 69 7.83 3.27 4.43
C LEU A 69 6.87 2.08 4.39
N ARG A 70 6.00 1.99 3.36
CA ARG A 70 5.05 0.88 3.20
C ARG A 70 5.60 -0.28 2.39
N THR A 71 6.71 -0.09 1.67
CA THR A 71 7.32 -1.14 0.88
C THR A 71 8.32 -1.95 1.72
N SER A 72 8.24 -3.27 1.63
CA SER A 72 9.17 -4.14 2.34
C SER A 72 10.45 -4.38 1.52
N LEU A 73 11.62 -4.37 2.16
CA LEU A 73 12.88 -4.69 1.49
C LEU A 73 12.93 -6.15 1.00
N PHE A 74 12.20 -7.06 1.65
CA PHE A 74 12.15 -8.47 1.26
C PHE A 74 11.37 -8.67 -0.04
N ASP A 75 10.21 -8.02 -0.19
CA ASP A 75 9.40 -8.06 -1.41
C ASP A 75 10.08 -7.35 -2.58
N PHE A 76 10.81 -6.27 -2.27
CA PHE A 76 11.68 -5.60 -3.23
C PHE A 76 12.81 -6.53 -3.70
N GLY A 77 13.43 -7.26 -2.77
CA GLY A 77 14.54 -8.19 -3.06
C GLY A 77 14.15 -9.35 -3.97
N SER A 78 12.95 -9.91 -3.80
CA SER A 78 12.46 -11.02 -4.63
C SER A 78 12.19 -10.61 -6.09
N ASN A 79 11.89 -9.33 -6.34
CA ASN A 79 11.63 -8.78 -7.68
C ASN A 79 12.71 -7.80 -8.17
N ARG A 80 13.89 -7.78 -7.54
CA ARG A 80 14.97 -6.80 -7.77
C ARG A 80 15.32 -6.57 -9.24
N ARG A 81 15.27 -7.61 -10.07
CA ARG A 81 15.61 -7.52 -11.50
C ARG A 81 14.53 -6.78 -12.29
N ALA A 82 13.27 -7.14 -12.08
CA ALA A 82 12.15 -6.49 -12.75
C ALA A 82 12.10 -5.01 -12.35
N ILE A 83 12.24 -4.74 -11.05
CA ILE A 83 12.28 -3.39 -10.51
C ILE A 83 13.47 -2.61 -11.10
N ALA A 84 14.69 -3.14 -11.11
CA ALA A 84 15.84 -2.43 -11.69
C ALA A 84 15.69 -2.14 -13.20
N LEU A 85 15.15 -3.09 -13.97
CA LEU A 85 14.90 -2.89 -15.41
C LEU A 85 13.82 -1.85 -15.70
N LEU A 86 12.84 -1.67 -14.81
CA LEU A 86 11.78 -0.67 -14.95
C LEU A 86 12.19 0.68 -14.33
N SER A 87 12.73 0.69 -13.12
CA SER A 87 13.11 1.94 -12.44
C SER A 87 14.32 2.63 -13.06
N VAL A 88 15.31 1.87 -13.55
CA VAL A 88 16.55 2.45 -14.12
C VAL A 88 16.56 2.29 -15.63
N GLY A 89 16.37 1.06 -16.11
CA GLY A 89 16.43 0.74 -17.54
C GLY A 89 15.40 1.50 -18.37
N TYR A 90 14.12 1.37 -18.03
CA TYR A 90 13.04 2.05 -18.73
C TYR A 90 13.15 3.58 -18.60
N VAL A 91 13.54 4.11 -17.44
CA VAL A 91 13.68 5.56 -17.27
C VAL A 91 14.75 6.12 -18.20
N ILE A 92 15.93 5.50 -18.30
CA ILE A 92 16.97 5.93 -19.24
C ILE A 92 16.49 5.80 -20.68
N PHE A 93 15.88 4.67 -21.04
CA PHE A 93 15.33 4.43 -22.37
C PHE A 93 14.25 5.47 -22.74
N GLY A 94 13.27 5.68 -21.87
CA GLY A 94 12.18 6.64 -22.05
C GLY A 94 12.69 8.08 -22.13
N THR A 95 13.68 8.43 -21.30
CA THR A 95 14.35 9.74 -21.33
C THR A 95 14.92 10.04 -22.71
N LEU A 96 15.72 9.11 -23.25
CA LEU A 96 16.36 9.29 -24.54
C LEU A 96 15.38 9.20 -25.70
N ALA A 97 14.46 8.23 -25.67
CA ALA A 97 13.50 8.01 -26.74
C ALA A 97 12.48 9.15 -26.84
N VAL A 98 11.88 9.58 -25.73
CA VAL A 98 10.96 10.72 -25.72
C VAL A 98 11.72 12.01 -26.03
N GLY A 99 12.92 12.19 -25.48
CA GLY A 99 13.74 13.36 -25.82
C GLY A 99 14.07 13.46 -27.30
N PHE A 100 14.37 12.34 -27.95
CA PHE A 100 14.56 12.30 -29.40
C PHE A 100 13.27 12.63 -30.16
N VAL A 101 12.12 12.11 -29.74
CA VAL A 101 10.81 12.44 -30.34
C VAL A 101 10.51 13.93 -30.23
N VAL A 102 10.75 14.54 -29.07
CA VAL A 102 10.54 15.98 -28.84
C VAL A 102 11.46 16.80 -29.75
N TRP A 103 12.75 16.48 -29.79
CA TRP A 103 13.71 17.15 -30.67
C TRP A 103 13.35 17.02 -32.16
N TRP A 104 12.83 15.86 -32.57
CA TRP A 104 12.38 15.64 -33.94
C TRP A 104 11.11 16.42 -34.31
N LEU A 105 10.17 16.56 -33.38
CA LEU A 105 8.93 17.33 -33.57
C LEU A 105 9.17 18.85 -33.52
N PHE A 106 10.10 19.27 -32.65
CA PHE A 106 10.46 20.66 -32.41
C PHE A 106 11.99 20.83 -32.51
N PRO A 107 12.56 20.89 -33.73
CA PRO A 107 13.99 21.12 -33.92
C PRO A 107 14.50 22.44 -33.34
N GLU A 108 13.59 23.38 -33.09
CA GLU A 108 13.84 24.66 -32.44
C GLU A 108 14.22 24.49 -30.96
N ILE A 109 13.79 23.40 -30.32
CA ILE A 109 14.10 23.11 -28.92
C ILE A 109 15.47 22.39 -28.85
N PRO A 110 16.42 22.88 -28.03
CA PRO A 110 17.70 22.22 -27.85
C PRO A 110 17.55 20.76 -27.41
N LEU A 111 18.38 19.85 -27.95
CA LEU A 111 18.31 18.42 -27.62
C LEU A 111 18.40 18.17 -26.11
N ALA A 112 19.20 18.95 -25.38
CA ALA A 112 19.30 18.83 -23.93
C ALA A 112 17.98 19.16 -23.21
N ALA A 113 17.24 20.17 -23.67
CA ALA A 113 15.90 20.49 -23.15
C ALA A 113 14.87 19.43 -23.52
N ALA A 114 14.97 18.86 -24.72
CA ALA A 114 14.14 17.74 -25.15
C ALA A 114 14.38 16.48 -24.29
N ILE A 115 15.65 16.14 -24.01
CA ILE A 115 16.05 15.06 -23.09
C ILE A 115 15.56 15.35 -21.67
N ALA A 116 15.62 16.61 -21.21
CA ALA A 116 15.09 17.02 -19.91
C ALA A 116 13.58 16.72 -19.80
N LEU A 117 12.78 17.07 -20.83
CA LEU A 117 11.37 16.70 -20.89
C LEU A 117 11.17 15.17 -20.92
N GLY A 118 12.02 14.45 -21.65
CA GLY A 118 12.03 12.99 -21.64
C GLY A 118 12.22 12.42 -20.22
N ALA A 119 13.19 12.93 -19.48
CA ALA A 119 13.47 12.53 -18.09
C ALA A 119 12.28 12.81 -17.17
N VAL A 120 11.60 13.93 -17.38
CA VAL A 120 10.42 14.36 -16.63
C VAL A 120 9.23 13.40 -16.82
N VAL A 121 8.95 12.95 -18.05
CA VAL A 121 7.76 12.13 -18.36
C VAL A 121 7.99 10.62 -18.37
N ALA A 122 9.26 10.19 -18.33
CA ALA A 122 9.63 8.78 -18.29
C ALA A 122 9.10 8.03 -17.05
N PRO A 123 9.31 8.49 -15.80
CA PRO A 123 8.91 7.74 -14.61
C PRO A 123 7.38 7.70 -14.47
N PRO A 124 6.75 6.52 -14.30
CA PRO A 124 5.37 6.45 -13.85
C PRO A 124 5.23 6.73 -12.36
N ASP A 125 4.01 7.06 -11.95
CA ASP A 125 3.55 7.12 -10.58
C ASP A 125 2.80 5.83 -10.22
N ALA A 126 3.34 5.06 -9.28
CA ALA A 126 2.69 3.82 -8.84
C ALA A 126 1.48 4.07 -7.95
N VAL A 127 1.29 5.24 -7.35
CA VAL A 127 0.21 5.41 -6.38
C VAL A 127 -1.14 5.35 -7.07
N ALA A 128 -1.29 6.05 -8.19
CA ALA A 128 -2.48 5.96 -9.03
C ALA A 128 -2.71 4.51 -9.52
N ALA A 129 -1.63 3.83 -9.94
CA ALA A 129 -1.68 2.47 -10.47
C ALA A 129 -2.10 1.46 -9.40
N THR A 130 -1.56 1.58 -8.20
CA THR A 130 -1.79 0.65 -7.08
C THR A 130 -3.15 0.87 -6.43
N ALA A 131 -3.65 2.11 -6.42
CA ALA A 131 -5.03 2.40 -6.01
C ALA A 131 -6.04 1.68 -6.90
N ILE A 132 -5.83 1.70 -8.22
CA ILE A 132 -6.67 0.95 -9.18
C ILE A 132 -6.42 -0.56 -9.04
N ALA A 133 -5.15 -0.97 -8.89
CA ALA A 133 -4.77 -2.38 -8.79
C ALA A 133 -5.42 -3.08 -7.58
N ARG A 134 -5.46 -2.43 -6.42
CA ARG A 134 -6.14 -2.94 -5.23
C ARG A 134 -7.64 -3.12 -5.46
N LYS A 135 -8.28 -2.15 -6.12
CA LYS A 135 -9.73 -2.16 -6.38
C LYS A 135 -10.17 -3.25 -7.36
N VAL A 136 -9.33 -3.56 -8.35
CA VAL A 136 -9.61 -4.60 -9.37
C VAL A 136 -9.05 -5.97 -8.96
N GLY A 137 -8.37 -6.05 -7.81
CA GLY A 137 -7.79 -7.28 -7.29
C GLY A 137 -6.66 -7.83 -8.17
N MET A 138 -5.62 -7.02 -8.47
CA MET A 138 -4.45 -7.52 -9.21
C MET A 138 -3.56 -8.43 -8.35
N PRO A 139 -2.81 -9.37 -8.97
CA PRO A 139 -1.80 -10.19 -8.27
C PRO A 139 -0.81 -9.35 -7.46
N ARG A 140 -0.52 -9.79 -6.22
CA ARG A 140 0.44 -9.14 -5.29
C ARG A 140 1.76 -8.81 -5.97
N ARG A 141 2.31 -9.74 -6.75
CA ARG A 141 3.58 -9.55 -7.47
C ARG A 141 3.54 -8.37 -8.44
N ILE A 142 2.43 -8.15 -9.16
CA ILE A 142 2.28 -7.00 -10.06
C ILE A 142 2.28 -5.71 -9.24
N VAL A 143 1.51 -5.67 -8.14
CA VAL A 143 1.44 -4.52 -7.24
C VAL A 143 2.83 -4.19 -6.67
N THR A 144 3.56 -5.19 -6.18
CA THR A 144 4.93 -5.04 -5.67
C THR A 144 5.90 -4.51 -6.74
N ILE A 145 5.80 -5.00 -7.98
CA ILE A 145 6.65 -4.52 -9.07
C ILE A 145 6.33 -3.06 -9.41
N LEU A 146 5.04 -2.69 -9.47
CA LEU A 146 4.63 -1.31 -9.74
C LEU A 146 5.06 -0.37 -8.60
N GLU A 147 4.81 -0.72 -7.34
CA GLU A 147 5.27 0.04 -6.17
C GLU A 147 6.79 0.19 -6.19
N GLY A 148 7.52 -0.90 -6.41
CA GLY A 148 8.98 -0.90 -6.50
C GLY A 148 9.52 -0.06 -7.65
N GLU A 149 8.86 -0.06 -8.82
CA GLU A 149 9.23 0.77 -9.98
C GLU A 149 9.27 2.25 -9.58
N SER A 150 8.19 2.72 -8.95
CA SER A 150 7.97 4.12 -8.57
C SER A 150 8.83 4.64 -7.42
N LEU A 151 9.48 3.75 -6.66
CA LEU A 151 10.37 4.18 -5.59
C LEU A 151 11.72 4.66 -6.10
N VAL A 152 12.23 4.05 -7.16
CA VAL A 152 13.61 4.28 -7.65
C VAL A 152 13.63 5.06 -8.98
N ASN A 153 12.53 5.03 -9.73
CA ASN A 153 12.42 5.74 -11.00
C ASN A 153 12.56 7.26 -10.83
N ASP A 154 12.00 7.85 -9.78
CA ASP A 154 12.03 9.29 -9.51
C ASP A 154 13.46 9.77 -9.24
N ALA A 155 14.22 8.97 -8.48
CA ALA A 155 15.64 9.23 -8.27
C ALA A 155 16.41 9.21 -9.60
N THR A 156 16.15 8.21 -10.45
CA THR A 156 16.81 8.07 -11.75
C THR A 156 16.43 9.23 -12.68
N ALA A 157 15.14 9.58 -12.73
CA ALA A 157 14.60 10.65 -13.55
C ALA A 157 15.18 12.02 -13.18
N LEU A 158 15.25 12.34 -11.88
CA LEU A 158 15.84 13.60 -11.42
C LEU A 158 17.33 13.69 -11.71
N VAL A 159 18.07 12.57 -11.62
CA VAL A 159 19.49 12.57 -12.01
C VAL A 159 19.64 12.79 -13.52
N CYS A 160 18.83 12.13 -14.35
CA CYS A 160 18.79 12.37 -15.79
C CYS A 160 18.41 13.83 -16.12
N LEU A 161 17.44 14.40 -15.42
CA LEU A 161 17.02 15.79 -15.57
C LEU A 161 18.14 16.77 -15.21
N ARG A 162 18.82 16.57 -14.07
CA ARG A 162 19.96 17.43 -13.67
C ARG A 162 21.10 17.36 -14.69
N ALA A 163 21.39 16.16 -15.22
CA ALA A 163 22.38 16.01 -16.28
C ALA A 163 21.98 16.75 -17.56
N ALA A 164 20.69 16.71 -17.93
CA ALA A 164 20.16 17.44 -19.06
C ALA A 164 20.23 18.96 -18.85
N ILE A 165 19.87 19.47 -17.66
CA ILE A 165 19.99 20.90 -17.31
C ILE A 165 21.45 21.36 -17.35
N ALA A 166 22.38 20.58 -16.81
CA ALA A 166 23.80 20.88 -16.89
C ALA A 166 24.30 20.93 -18.35
N ALA A 167 23.76 20.07 -19.21
CA ALA A 167 24.05 20.08 -20.64
C ALA A 167 23.48 21.31 -21.37
N ILE A 168 22.31 21.82 -20.96
CA ILE A 168 21.76 23.11 -21.45
C ILE A 168 22.75 24.25 -21.15
N ALA A 169 23.37 24.25 -19.97
CA ALA A 169 24.38 25.24 -19.58
C ALA A 169 25.75 25.07 -20.29
N GLY A 170 25.89 24.12 -21.22
CA GLY A 170 27.07 23.94 -22.06
C GLY A 170 28.32 23.38 -21.37
N SER A 171 28.18 22.81 -20.16
CA SER A 171 29.31 22.59 -19.24
C SER A 171 29.56 21.12 -18.86
N VAL A 172 29.40 20.15 -19.77
CA VAL A 172 29.55 18.74 -19.37
C VAL A 172 30.27 17.84 -20.35
N SER A 173 31.29 17.14 -19.84
CA SER A 173 31.91 15.97 -20.46
C SER A 173 31.18 14.69 -20.03
N ALA A 174 31.21 13.64 -20.86
CA ALA A 174 30.60 12.35 -20.52
C ALA A 174 31.12 11.75 -19.20
N ALA A 175 32.41 11.96 -18.90
CA ALA A 175 33.03 11.56 -17.64
C ALA A 175 32.49 12.36 -16.43
N GLY A 176 32.23 13.66 -16.62
CA GLY A 176 31.59 14.49 -15.60
C GLY A 176 30.16 14.05 -15.29
N ILE A 177 29.38 13.66 -16.31
CA ILE A 177 28.02 13.12 -16.13
C ILE A 177 28.07 11.79 -15.36
N ALA A 178 28.95 10.87 -15.74
CA ALA A 178 29.10 9.58 -15.07
C ALA A 178 29.58 9.73 -13.61
N GLY A 179 30.55 10.61 -13.36
CA GLY A 179 31.02 10.94 -12.00
C GLY A 179 29.93 11.58 -11.14
N GLY A 180 29.20 12.55 -11.70
CA GLY A 180 28.05 13.18 -11.03
C GLY A 180 26.94 12.18 -10.71
N PHE A 181 26.65 11.24 -11.61
CA PHE A 181 25.71 10.15 -11.38
C PHE A 181 26.16 9.26 -10.21
N LEU A 182 27.43 8.84 -10.18
CA LEU A 182 27.97 8.01 -9.11
C LEU A 182 27.97 8.73 -7.76
N LEU A 183 28.29 10.03 -7.73
CA LEU A 183 28.20 10.86 -6.54
C LEU A 183 26.74 10.98 -6.07
N ALA A 184 25.82 11.25 -6.99
CA ALA A 184 24.40 11.39 -6.68
C ALA A 184 23.81 10.09 -6.11
N ALA A 185 24.03 8.96 -6.79
CA ALA A 185 23.51 7.67 -6.40
C ALA A 185 24.22 7.09 -5.17
N GLY A 186 25.56 7.09 -5.16
CA GLY A 186 26.36 6.57 -4.05
C GLY A 186 26.21 7.42 -2.79
N GLY A 187 26.28 8.74 -2.92
CA GLY A 187 26.08 9.69 -1.81
C GLY A 187 24.66 9.59 -1.23
N GLY A 188 23.64 9.49 -2.10
CA GLY A 188 22.26 9.33 -1.65
C GLY A 188 22.05 8.04 -0.87
N LEU A 189 22.62 6.93 -1.34
CA LEU A 189 22.61 5.65 -0.63
C LEU A 189 23.28 5.73 0.74
N VAL A 190 24.49 6.30 0.82
CA VAL A 190 25.24 6.41 2.07
C VAL A 190 24.53 7.32 3.08
N VAL A 191 24.08 8.51 2.64
CA VAL A 191 23.35 9.43 3.51
C VAL A 191 22.02 8.82 3.98
N GLY A 192 21.30 8.13 3.09
CA GLY A 192 20.06 7.44 3.46
C GLY A 192 20.28 6.33 4.50
N LEU A 193 21.32 5.51 4.34
CA LEU A 193 21.67 4.48 5.34
C LEU A 193 22.09 5.10 6.68
N ALA A 194 22.86 6.20 6.64
CA ALA A 194 23.25 6.93 7.85
C ALA A 194 22.05 7.55 8.57
N ALA A 195 21.15 8.21 7.84
CA ALA A 195 19.91 8.77 8.37
C ALA A 195 19.03 7.67 8.98
N ALA A 196 18.85 6.54 8.28
CA ALA A 196 18.09 5.39 8.79
C ALA A 196 18.69 4.83 10.09
N TYR A 197 20.02 4.73 10.17
CA TYR A 197 20.71 4.29 11.38
C TYR A 197 20.43 5.24 12.56
N VAL A 198 20.67 6.54 12.37
CA VAL A 198 20.43 7.57 13.40
C VAL A 198 18.98 7.57 13.88
N LEU A 199 18.03 7.56 12.95
CA LEU A 199 16.60 7.54 13.26
C LEU A 199 16.18 6.27 13.98
N THR A 200 16.76 5.12 13.63
CA THR A 200 16.50 3.85 14.32
C THR A 200 16.99 3.91 15.76
N GLU A 201 18.21 4.39 16.00
CA GLU A 201 18.78 4.49 17.35
C GLU A 201 18.02 5.51 18.21
N LEU A 202 17.61 6.63 17.63
CA LEU A 202 16.80 7.63 18.32
C LEU A 202 15.43 7.04 18.73
N ARG A 203 14.76 6.34 17.82
CA ARG A 203 13.45 5.72 18.08
C ARG A 203 13.50 4.63 19.14
N LYS A 204 14.58 3.85 19.24
CA LYS A 204 14.76 2.85 20.30
C LYS A 204 14.71 3.46 21.71
N ARG A 205 15.09 4.73 21.85
CA ARG A 205 15.11 5.46 23.12
C ARG A 205 13.82 6.22 23.41
N ILE A 206 13.01 6.51 22.39
CA ILE A 206 11.76 7.26 22.52
C ILE A 206 10.60 6.31 22.85
N ARG A 207 10.05 6.42 24.06
CA ARG A 207 8.83 5.70 24.47
C ARG A 207 7.54 6.48 24.19
N ASN A 208 7.60 7.81 24.23
CA ASN A 208 6.45 8.68 24.01
C ASN A 208 5.99 8.63 22.54
N VAL A 209 4.70 8.41 22.31
CA VAL A 209 4.11 8.26 20.98
C VAL A 209 4.23 9.55 20.16
N ALA A 210 3.96 10.71 20.74
CA ALA A 210 4.02 11.99 20.05
C ALA A 210 5.44 12.30 19.56
N ILE A 211 6.46 12.13 20.41
CA ILE A 211 7.86 12.36 20.01
C ILE A 211 8.29 11.38 18.91
N ASN A 212 7.85 10.12 18.97
CA ASN A 212 8.16 9.13 17.95
C ASN A 212 7.54 9.52 16.59
N THR A 213 6.26 9.91 16.61
CA THR A 213 5.55 10.42 15.43
C THR A 213 6.22 11.68 14.87
N SER A 214 6.57 12.67 15.70
CA SER A 214 7.27 13.87 15.26
C SER A 214 8.63 13.55 14.63
N THR A 215 9.40 12.64 15.24
CA THR A 215 10.65 12.14 14.67
C THR A 215 10.42 11.47 13.31
N SER A 216 9.30 10.78 13.14
CA SER A 216 8.92 10.24 11.84
C SER A 216 8.67 11.33 10.82
N LEU A 217 7.93 12.39 11.15
CA LEU A 217 7.61 13.47 10.21
C LEU A 217 8.86 14.25 9.79
N MET A 218 9.88 14.32 10.65
CA MET A 218 11.18 14.93 10.34
C MET A 218 12.09 14.04 9.48
N ALA A 219 11.90 12.71 9.49
CA ALA A 219 12.74 11.74 8.81
C ALA A 219 13.03 12.04 7.31
N PRO A 220 12.04 12.38 6.46
CA PRO A 220 12.31 12.73 5.06
C PRO A 220 13.28 13.91 4.94
N PHE A 221 13.13 14.96 5.75
CA PHE A 221 13.97 16.14 5.68
C PHE A 221 15.39 15.89 6.20
N ILE A 222 15.50 15.06 7.26
CA ILE A 222 16.80 14.62 7.82
C ILE A 222 17.60 13.83 6.77
N ALA A 223 16.94 13.07 5.90
CA ALA A 223 17.61 12.35 4.81
C ALA A 223 17.88 13.26 3.60
N TYR A 224 16.92 14.09 3.21
CA TYR A 224 16.96 14.88 1.99
C TYR A 224 17.97 16.04 2.05
N LEU A 225 17.91 16.88 3.09
CA LEU A 225 18.68 18.13 3.16
C LEU A 225 20.20 17.89 3.19
N PRO A 226 20.75 16.97 4.01
CA PRO A 226 22.19 16.73 4.02
C PRO A 226 22.69 16.13 2.71
N ALA A 227 21.89 15.28 2.05
CA ALA A 227 22.24 14.71 0.76
C ALA A 227 22.33 15.80 -0.32
N GLU A 228 21.34 16.68 -0.42
CA GLU A 228 21.39 17.80 -1.37
C GLU A 228 22.54 18.78 -1.08
N ALA A 229 22.87 19.02 0.20
CA ALA A 229 23.97 19.88 0.59
C ALA A 229 25.35 19.40 0.09
N ILE A 230 25.53 18.09 -0.10
CA ILE A 230 26.75 17.49 -0.67
C ILE A 230 26.60 17.17 -2.17
N HIS A 231 25.56 17.70 -2.82
CA HIS A 231 25.19 17.41 -4.21
C HIS A 231 24.88 15.92 -4.49
N ALA A 232 24.55 15.16 -3.45
CA ALA A 232 24.03 13.81 -3.58
C ALA A 232 22.51 13.82 -3.89
N SER A 233 21.94 12.67 -4.28
CA SER A 233 20.50 12.58 -4.53
C SER A 233 19.72 12.54 -3.22
N GLY A 234 19.08 13.66 -2.84
CA GLY A 234 18.21 13.72 -1.67
C GLY A 234 17.01 12.78 -1.77
N VAL A 235 16.48 12.62 -2.99
CA VAL A 235 15.40 11.70 -3.30
C VAL A 235 15.78 10.24 -3.01
N LEU A 236 16.95 9.80 -3.47
CA LEU A 236 17.43 8.45 -3.17
C LEU A 236 17.69 8.25 -1.67
N ALA A 237 18.25 9.25 -0.99
CA ALA A 237 18.48 9.19 0.46
C ALA A 237 17.18 8.99 1.24
N VAL A 238 16.11 9.68 0.86
CA VAL A 238 14.77 9.54 1.47
C VAL A 238 14.20 8.15 1.23
N VAL A 239 14.26 7.64 0.00
CA VAL A 239 13.75 6.31 -0.37
C VAL A 239 14.48 5.21 0.40
N VAL A 240 15.81 5.27 0.44
CA VAL A 240 16.63 4.32 1.21
C VAL A 240 16.27 4.39 2.70
N THR A 241 16.13 5.60 3.24
CA THR A 241 15.72 5.80 4.65
C THR A 241 14.35 5.17 4.92
N GLY A 242 13.36 5.46 4.08
CA GLY A 242 12.01 4.93 4.20
C GLY A 242 11.94 3.41 4.11
N LEU A 243 12.65 2.79 3.15
CA LEU A 243 12.70 1.33 2.98
C LEU A 243 13.30 0.60 4.20
N VAL A 244 14.41 1.12 4.74
CA VAL A 244 15.05 0.56 5.94
C VAL A 244 14.13 0.71 7.16
N MET A 245 13.51 1.87 7.31
CA MET A 245 12.60 2.14 8.42
C MET A 245 11.31 1.32 8.33
N GLY A 246 10.75 1.14 7.14
CA GLY A 246 9.56 0.31 6.89
C GLY A 246 9.80 -1.14 7.24
N THR A 247 10.96 -1.68 6.84
CA THR A 247 11.35 -3.06 7.13
C THR A 247 11.57 -3.30 8.63
N LYS A 248 12.10 -2.32 9.36
CA LYS A 248 12.28 -2.38 10.82
C LYS A 248 11.04 -1.96 11.62
N ALA A 249 9.99 -1.47 10.97
CA ALA A 249 8.82 -0.96 11.68
C ALA A 249 8.10 -2.02 12.55
N PRO A 250 7.93 -3.29 12.10
CA PRO A 250 7.26 -4.32 12.91
C PRO A 250 8.00 -4.68 14.20
N SER A 251 9.33 -4.56 14.25
CA SER A 251 10.13 -4.89 15.44
C SER A 251 10.23 -3.75 16.46
N MET A 252 9.58 -2.61 16.21
CA MET A 252 9.52 -1.52 17.18
C MET A 252 8.73 -1.96 18.43
N PRO A 253 9.18 -1.62 19.65
CA PRO A 253 8.55 -2.13 20.88
C PRO A 253 7.17 -1.53 21.19
N ASN A 254 6.90 -0.28 20.76
CA ASN A 254 5.64 0.41 21.08
C ASN A 254 4.59 0.23 19.96
N GLY A 255 3.56 -0.58 20.23
CA GLY A 255 2.45 -0.81 19.30
C GLY A 255 1.65 0.44 18.95
N ALA A 256 1.37 1.30 19.94
CA ALA A 256 0.64 2.55 19.74
C ALA A 256 1.41 3.51 18.82
N ALA A 257 2.74 3.56 18.95
CA ALA A 257 3.58 4.35 18.04
C ALA A 257 3.53 3.82 16.60
N ARG A 258 3.50 2.48 16.40
CA ARG A 258 3.35 1.89 15.05
C ARG A 258 2.01 2.26 14.42
N LEU A 259 0.92 2.21 15.18
CA LEU A 259 -0.42 2.56 14.70
C LEU A 259 -0.52 4.05 14.37
N SER A 260 -0.07 4.91 15.30
CA SER A 260 -0.04 6.37 15.12
C SER A 260 0.76 6.77 13.88
N GLN A 261 1.96 6.20 13.69
CA GLN A 261 2.78 6.49 12.51
C GLN A 261 2.08 6.08 11.22
N ARG A 262 1.47 4.88 11.17
CA ARG A 262 0.75 4.41 9.97
C ARG A 262 -0.42 5.33 9.63
N SER A 263 -1.24 5.69 10.62
CA SER A 263 -2.37 6.58 10.44
C SER A 263 -1.92 7.96 9.95
N ASN A 264 -0.94 8.56 10.61
CA ASN A 264 -0.46 9.90 10.27
C ASN A 264 0.14 9.97 8.86
N TRP A 265 0.93 8.96 8.44
CA TRP A 265 1.47 8.94 7.08
C TRP A 265 0.42 8.68 6.01
N ASN A 266 -0.60 7.88 6.31
CA ASN A 266 -1.74 7.73 5.40
C ASN A 266 -2.46 9.07 5.21
N THR A 267 -2.70 9.83 6.28
CA THR A 267 -3.30 11.17 6.21
C THR A 267 -2.42 12.17 5.48
N VAL A 268 -1.13 12.24 5.81
CA VAL A 268 -0.18 13.16 5.17
C VAL A 268 -0.08 12.88 3.68
N GLN A 269 0.11 11.61 3.28
CA GLN A 269 0.15 11.27 1.87
C GLN A 269 -1.16 11.60 1.17
N PHE A 270 -2.29 11.19 1.74
CA PHE A 270 -3.61 11.49 1.18
C PHE A 270 -3.79 12.99 0.92
N LEU A 271 -3.43 13.84 1.88
CA LEU A 271 -3.53 15.29 1.72
C LEU A 271 -2.56 15.82 0.67
N LEU A 272 -1.27 15.46 0.75
CA LEU A 272 -0.25 16.00 -0.16
C LEU A 272 -0.49 15.58 -1.60
N GLU A 273 -0.75 14.28 -1.84
CA GLU A 273 -0.94 13.72 -3.18
C GLU A 273 -2.16 14.34 -3.87
N ASN A 274 -3.30 14.35 -3.19
CA ASN A 274 -4.53 14.93 -3.73
C ASN A 274 -4.47 16.46 -3.86
N SER A 275 -3.80 17.14 -2.93
CA SER A 275 -3.56 18.58 -3.06
C SER A 275 -2.75 18.89 -4.31
N VAL A 276 -1.71 18.09 -4.61
CA VAL A 276 -0.96 18.30 -5.83
C VAL A 276 -1.84 18.12 -7.05
N PHE A 277 -2.60 17.03 -7.17
CA PHE A 277 -3.52 16.83 -8.31
C PHE A 277 -4.49 17.99 -8.53
N LEU A 278 -5.03 18.56 -7.45
CA LEU A 278 -5.87 19.76 -7.54
C LEU A 278 -5.09 20.99 -8.03
N LEU A 279 -3.89 21.22 -7.49
CA LEU A 279 -2.99 22.32 -7.88
C LEU A 279 -2.55 22.19 -9.35
N ILE A 280 -2.31 20.96 -9.82
CA ILE A 280 -2.08 20.65 -11.25
C ILE A 280 -3.24 21.20 -12.07
N GLY A 281 -4.47 20.78 -11.75
CA GLY A 281 -5.66 21.24 -12.48
C GLY A 281 -5.81 22.76 -12.49
N LEU A 282 -5.52 23.42 -11.37
CA LEU A 282 -5.63 24.88 -11.23
C LEU A 282 -4.64 25.64 -12.13
N GLN A 283 -3.52 25.04 -12.51
CA GLN A 283 -2.52 25.66 -13.39
C GLN A 283 -2.85 25.59 -14.88
N VAL A 284 -3.84 24.77 -15.28
CA VAL A 284 -4.12 24.50 -16.70
C VAL A 284 -4.37 25.78 -17.49
N ARG A 285 -5.16 26.71 -16.96
CA ARG A 285 -5.44 27.97 -17.63
C ARG A 285 -4.18 28.81 -17.87
N THR A 286 -3.37 29.03 -16.85
CA THR A 286 -2.14 29.83 -16.94
C THR A 286 -1.16 29.24 -17.96
N ILE A 287 -1.05 27.90 -18.01
CA ILE A 287 -0.19 27.21 -18.97
C ILE A 287 -0.73 27.37 -20.41
N ILE A 288 -2.04 27.24 -20.61
CA ILE A 288 -2.65 27.42 -21.94
C ILE A 288 -2.45 28.85 -22.44
N GLU A 289 -2.73 29.85 -21.60
CA GLU A 289 -2.54 31.27 -21.93
C GLU A 289 -1.07 31.57 -22.28
N GLY A 290 -0.11 31.01 -21.53
CA GLY A 290 1.32 31.19 -21.79
C GLY A 290 1.87 30.54 -23.07
N VAL A 291 1.08 29.71 -23.74
CA VAL A 291 1.48 28.99 -24.97
C VAL A 291 0.75 29.51 -26.21
N GLN A 292 -0.36 30.24 -26.05
CA GLN A 292 -1.15 30.77 -27.17
C GLN A 292 -0.35 31.73 -28.06
N ASP A 293 0.56 32.50 -27.46
CA ASP A 293 1.37 33.51 -28.15
C ASP A 293 2.76 33.00 -28.57
N ASP A 294 3.04 31.69 -28.44
CA ASP A 294 4.34 31.12 -28.81
C ASP A 294 4.51 31.03 -30.34
N SER A 295 5.72 31.38 -30.81
CA SER A 295 6.13 31.36 -32.21
C SER A 295 5.99 30.00 -32.93
N LEU A 296 5.92 28.88 -32.20
CA LEU A 296 5.75 27.53 -32.77
C LEU A 296 4.33 27.30 -33.34
N GLY A 297 3.36 28.12 -32.95
CA GLY A 297 1.97 28.05 -33.39
C GLY A 297 1.15 26.97 -32.68
N ALA A 298 -0.04 27.35 -32.18
CA ALA A 298 -0.88 26.50 -31.34
C ALA A 298 -1.18 25.10 -31.93
N GLY A 299 -1.45 25.02 -33.24
CA GLY A 299 -1.76 23.75 -33.92
C GLY A 299 -0.61 22.74 -33.86
N ARG A 300 0.63 23.20 -34.12
CA ARG A 300 1.83 22.35 -34.06
C ARG A 300 2.13 21.92 -32.62
N ILE A 301 1.91 22.81 -31.66
CA ILE A 301 2.11 22.53 -30.23
C ILE A 301 1.16 21.43 -29.74
N TRP A 302 -0.15 21.56 -29.99
CA TRP A 302 -1.13 20.56 -29.57
C TRP A 302 -0.93 19.21 -30.26
N ALA A 303 -0.64 19.21 -31.56
CA ALA A 303 -0.29 17.99 -32.29
C ALA A 303 0.98 17.35 -31.74
N GLY A 304 2.01 18.14 -31.43
CA GLY A 304 3.24 17.66 -30.80
C GLY A 304 2.99 17.07 -29.41
N CYS A 305 2.19 17.72 -28.56
CA CYS A 305 1.82 17.18 -27.24
C CYS A 305 1.07 15.85 -27.36
N ALA A 306 0.15 15.71 -28.31
CA ALA A 306 -0.55 14.46 -28.57
C ALA A 306 0.41 13.35 -29.05
N MET A 307 1.37 13.68 -29.90
CA MET A 307 2.41 12.74 -30.36
C MET A 307 3.36 12.32 -29.24
N ILE A 308 3.73 13.24 -28.35
CA ILE A 308 4.54 12.93 -27.16
C ILE A 308 3.77 11.99 -26.23
N LEU A 309 2.48 12.26 -25.96
CA LEU A 309 1.62 11.35 -25.20
C LEU A 309 1.56 9.97 -25.84
N LEU A 310 1.36 9.89 -27.16
CA LEU A 310 1.34 8.64 -27.89
C LEU A 310 2.69 7.89 -27.78
N ALA A 311 3.81 8.60 -27.95
CA ALA A 311 5.14 8.01 -27.81
C ALA A 311 5.34 7.43 -26.40
N VAL A 312 4.96 8.17 -25.37
CA VAL A 312 5.03 7.73 -23.97
C VAL A 312 4.19 6.47 -23.72
N LEU A 313 2.99 6.38 -24.33
CA LEU A 313 2.10 5.22 -24.24
C LEU A 313 2.67 3.99 -24.98
N LEU A 314 3.32 4.17 -26.13
CA LEU A 314 3.84 3.07 -26.96
C LEU A 314 5.21 2.56 -26.51
N LEU A 315 6.09 3.46 -26.08
CA LEU A 315 7.46 3.11 -25.66
C LEU A 315 7.48 2.17 -24.45
N ARG A 316 6.47 2.25 -23.58
CA ARG A 316 6.39 1.42 -22.38
C ARG A 316 6.17 -0.07 -22.72
N PRO A 317 5.15 -0.49 -23.49
CA PRO A 317 5.06 -1.86 -24.01
C PRO A 317 6.30 -2.31 -24.77
N VAL A 318 6.87 -1.44 -25.61
CA VAL A 318 8.09 -1.74 -26.37
C VAL A 318 9.27 -2.11 -25.46
N TRP A 319 9.36 -1.54 -24.26
CA TRP A 319 10.38 -1.90 -23.28
C TRP A 319 9.99 -3.11 -22.41
N VAL A 320 8.76 -3.11 -21.87
CA VAL A 320 8.32 -4.08 -20.84
C VAL A 320 8.31 -5.51 -21.36
N PHE A 321 7.88 -5.74 -22.61
CA PHE A 321 7.85 -7.08 -23.19
C PHE A 321 9.27 -7.66 -23.35
N PRO A 322 10.22 -7.01 -24.05
CA PRO A 322 11.60 -7.47 -24.12
C PRO A 322 12.28 -7.59 -22.75
N ALA A 323 12.11 -6.60 -21.86
CA ALA A 323 12.72 -6.62 -20.52
C ALA A 323 12.22 -7.82 -19.68
N THR A 324 10.98 -8.27 -19.93
CA THR A 324 10.42 -9.46 -19.27
C THR A 324 10.97 -10.75 -19.88
N TYR A 325 10.90 -10.92 -21.19
CA TYR A 325 11.18 -12.23 -21.80
C TYR A 325 12.64 -12.46 -22.20
N LEU A 326 13.33 -11.43 -22.68
CA LEU A 326 14.67 -11.56 -23.24
C LEU A 326 15.70 -12.09 -22.22
N PRO A 327 15.76 -11.59 -20.98
CA PRO A 327 16.74 -12.10 -20.04
C PRO A 327 16.31 -13.44 -19.40
N ARG A 328 15.15 -14.00 -19.77
CA ARG A 328 14.72 -15.38 -19.43
C ARG A 328 15.08 -16.41 -20.52
N LEU A 329 15.67 -15.97 -21.64
CA LEU A 329 16.34 -16.86 -22.59
C LEU A 329 17.58 -17.51 -21.97
N ILE A 330 18.13 -16.92 -20.92
CA ILE A 330 19.24 -17.46 -20.13
C ILE A 330 18.70 -18.53 -19.15
N PRO A 331 19.11 -19.82 -19.25
CA PRO A 331 18.55 -20.91 -18.44
C PRO A 331 18.71 -20.70 -16.92
N ALA A 332 19.83 -20.12 -16.48
CA ALA A 332 20.10 -19.82 -15.07
C ALA A 332 19.07 -18.86 -14.47
N VAL A 333 18.59 -17.89 -15.26
CA VAL A 333 17.53 -16.99 -14.85
C VAL A 333 16.21 -17.73 -14.77
N ARG A 334 15.83 -18.45 -15.84
CA ARG A 334 14.52 -19.10 -15.94
C ARG A 334 14.25 -20.07 -14.80
N ARG A 335 15.30 -20.71 -14.26
CA ARG A 335 15.21 -21.60 -13.09
C ARG A 335 14.83 -20.85 -11.81
N ASN A 336 15.36 -19.65 -11.60
CA ASN A 336 15.13 -18.86 -10.38
C ASN A 336 13.92 -17.93 -10.48
N ASP A 337 13.51 -17.54 -11.70
CA ASP A 337 12.38 -16.64 -11.96
C ASP A 337 11.66 -17.07 -13.26
N PRO A 338 10.66 -17.97 -13.16
CA PRO A 338 9.94 -18.48 -14.33
C PRO A 338 9.27 -17.36 -15.12
N ALA A 339 9.03 -17.61 -16.41
CA ALA A 339 8.39 -16.62 -17.28
C ALA A 339 6.94 -16.38 -16.84
N PRO A 340 6.57 -15.13 -16.50
CA PRO A 340 5.19 -14.83 -16.18
C PRO A 340 4.32 -14.95 -17.44
N PRO A 341 3.02 -15.16 -17.27
CA PRO A 341 2.07 -15.14 -18.38
C PRO A 341 2.05 -13.74 -19.03
N TRP A 342 1.78 -13.67 -20.34
CA TRP A 342 1.88 -12.42 -21.10
C TRP A 342 0.91 -11.34 -20.66
N GLN A 343 -0.20 -11.73 -20.04
CA GLN A 343 -1.16 -10.84 -19.43
C GLN A 343 -0.50 -9.98 -18.33
N PHE A 344 0.49 -10.50 -17.59
CA PHE A 344 1.18 -9.74 -16.55
C PHE A 344 2.03 -8.63 -17.16
N ALA A 345 2.79 -8.95 -18.22
CA ALA A 345 3.58 -7.96 -18.95
C ALA A 345 2.68 -6.89 -19.58
N ALA A 346 1.53 -7.29 -20.13
CA ALA A 346 0.54 -6.37 -20.69
C ALA A 346 0.01 -5.39 -19.61
N ILE A 347 -0.40 -5.91 -18.45
CA ILE A 347 -0.90 -5.08 -17.33
C ILE A 347 0.19 -4.14 -16.81
N VAL A 348 1.40 -4.63 -16.55
CA VAL A 348 2.53 -3.80 -16.08
C VAL A 348 2.89 -2.71 -17.11
N SER A 349 2.82 -3.04 -18.39
CA SER A 349 3.07 -2.07 -19.46
C SER A 349 2.00 -0.99 -19.56
N TRP A 350 0.74 -1.32 -19.26
CA TRP A 350 -0.38 -0.38 -19.33
C TRP A 350 -0.59 0.42 -18.05
N ALA A 351 -0.13 -0.09 -16.90
CA ALA A 351 -0.28 0.54 -15.58
C ALA A 351 0.72 1.68 -15.31
N GLY A 352 1.28 2.31 -16.35
CA GLY A 352 2.29 3.37 -16.24
C GLY A 352 1.72 4.77 -16.21
N MET A 353 0.81 5.08 -15.29
CA MET A 353 0.25 6.44 -15.19
C MET A 353 1.34 7.43 -14.75
N ARG A 354 1.35 8.67 -15.26
CA ARG A 354 2.27 9.71 -14.79
C ARG A 354 1.57 10.53 -13.71
N GLY A 355 2.34 11.09 -12.79
CA GLY A 355 1.76 11.74 -11.62
C GLY A 355 2.51 12.98 -11.17
N VAL A 356 2.47 13.19 -9.86
CA VAL A 356 2.92 14.42 -9.18
C VAL A 356 4.38 14.77 -9.50
N VAL A 357 5.26 13.76 -9.52
CA VAL A 357 6.70 13.97 -9.68
C VAL A 357 7.06 14.49 -11.08
N THR A 358 6.33 14.09 -12.12
CA THR A 358 6.50 14.63 -13.48
C THR A 358 6.28 16.15 -13.49
N LEU A 359 5.23 16.65 -12.84
CA LEU A 359 5.00 18.10 -12.79
C LEU A 359 6.05 18.80 -11.91
N ALA A 360 6.38 18.23 -10.76
CA ALA A 360 7.44 18.77 -9.90
C ALA A 360 8.75 18.97 -10.67
N ALA A 361 9.14 17.94 -11.43
CA ALA A 361 10.37 17.88 -12.17
C ALA A 361 10.37 18.87 -13.35
N VAL A 362 9.25 19.04 -14.07
CA VAL A 362 9.21 19.98 -15.20
C VAL A 362 9.42 21.43 -14.76
N LEU A 363 8.99 21.78 -13.55
CA LEU A 363 9.15 23.13 -13.01
C LEU A 363 10.60 23.49 -12.68
N VAL A 364 11.49 22.49 -12.59
CA VAL A 364 12.94 22.66 -12.37
C VAL A 364 13.64 23.18 -13.63
N LEU A 365 13.00 23.12 -14.79
CA LEU A 365 13.57 23.67 -16.03
C LEU A 365 13.88 25.17 -15.86
N PRO A 366 15.07 25.62 -16.31
CA PRO A 366 15.51 27.02 -16.20
C PRO A 366 14.46 27.99 -16.72
N ALA A 367 14.24 29.11 -16.02
CA ALA A 367 13.19 30.06 -16.36
C ALA A 367 13.43 30.75 -17.71
N GLU A 368 14.70 30.92 -18.08
CA GLU A 368 15.17 31.56 -19.31
C GLU A 368 15.15 30.62 -20.53
N LEU A 369 14.74 29.36 -20.35
CA LEU A 369 14.68 28.38 -21.42
C LEU A 369 13.60 28.75 -22.45
N GLU A 370 14.00 28.89 -23.71
CA GLU A 370 13.08 29.09 -24.83
C GLU A 370 12.05 27.95 -24.91
N HIS A 371 10.80 28.31 -25.17
CA HIS A 371 9.66 27.37 -25.22
C HIS A 371 9.41 26.57 -23.93
N ARG A 372 9.90 27.03 -22.76
CA ARG A 372 9.58 26.41 -21.45
C ARG A 372 8.09 26.17 -21.24
N PRO A 373 7.17 27.11 -21.56
CA PRO A 373 5.72 26.86 -21.43
C PRO A 373 5.22 25.66 -22.25
N VAL A 374 5.81 25.42 -23.44
CA VAL A 374 5.48 24.28 -24.30
C VAL A 374 5.91 22.96 -23.66
N LEU A 375 7.09 22.91 -23.02
CA LEU A 375 7.54 21.72 -22.30
C LEU A 375 6.67 21.42 -21.07
N ILE A 376 6.24 22.45 -20.35
CA ILE A 376 5.31 22.32 -19.22
C ILE A 376 3.96 21.81 -19.71
N LEU A 377 3.42 22.38 -20.80
CA LEU A 377 2.18 21.91 -21.42
C LEU A 377 2.29 20.45 -21.87
N ALA A 378 3.40 20.06 -22.51
CA ALA A 378 3.62 18.68 -22.92
C ALA A 378 3.64 17.71 -21.73
N ALA A 379 4.35 18.05 -20.65
CA ALA A 379 4.35 17.26 -19.41
C ALA A 379 2.93 17.17 -18.81
N MET A 380 2.18 18.27 -18.80
CA MET A 380 0.81 18.34 -18.33
C MET A 380 -0.14 17.44 -19.14
N VAL A 381 -0.05 17.51 -20.47
CA VAL A 381 -0.84 16.66 -21.38
C VAL A 381 -0.49 15.18 -21.19
N VAL A 382 0.79 14.85 -20.95
CA VAL A 382 1.19 13.48 -20.64
C VAL A 382 0.62 13.00 -19.30
N VAL A 383 0.71 13.80 -18.24
CA VAL A 383 0.14 13.47 -16.92
C VAL A 383 -1.38 13.30 -17.01
N GLY A 384 -2.09 14.33 -17.48
CA GLY A 384 -3.55 14.30 -17.60
C GLY A 384 -4.04 13.21 -18.57
N GLY A 385 -3.36 13.05 -19.71
CA GLY A 385 -3.67 12.05 -20.72
C GLY A 385 -3.49 10.63 -20.22
N THR A 386 -2.35 10.32 -19.56
CA THR A 386 -2.11 8.97 -19.01
C THR A 386 -3.04 8.66 -17.84
N LEU A 387 -3.27 9.60 -16.91
CA LEU A 387 -4.22 9.41 -15.81
C LEU A 387 -5.65 9.17 -16.30
N THR A 388 -6.09 9.91 -17.32
CA THR A 388 -7.44 9.75 -17.87
C THR A 388 -7.56 8.46 -18.68
N LEU A 389 -6.68 8.26 -19.67
CA LEU A 389 -6.74 7.11 -20.57
C LEU A 389 -6.47 5.80 -19.82
N GLN A 390 -5.34 5.68 -19.12
CA GLN A 390 -4.97 4.45 -18.43
C GLN A 390 -5.82 4.25 -17.17
N GLY A 391 -6.19 5.32 -16.46
CA GLY A 391 -7.03 5.22 -15.26
C GLY A 391 -8.41 4.61 -15.54
N PHE A 392 -9.05 4.97 -16.66
CA PHE A 392 -10.33 4.38 -17.04
C PHE A 392 -10.21 3.03 -17.75
N THR A 393 -9.16 2.81 -18.54
CA THR A 393 -9.02 1.60 -19.36
C THR A 393 -8.36 0.43 -18.62
N LEU A 394 -7.52 0.68 -17.62
CA LEU A 394 -6.82 -0.37 -16.87
C LEU A 394 -7.77 -1.36 -16.19
N PRO A 395 -8.85 -0.94 -15.48
CA PRO A 395 -9.83 -1.89 -14.93
C PRO A 395 -10.54 -2.75 -15.98
N ALA A 396 -10.80 -2.19 -17.17
CA ALA A 396 -11.40 -2.94 -18.26
C ALA A 396 -10.40 -3.95 -18.85
N LEU A 397 -9.14 -3.55 -19.00
CA LEU A 397 -8.06 -4.42 -19.48
C LEU A 397 -7.82 -5.61 -18.55
N VAL A 398 -7.76 -5.40 -17.24
CA VAL A 398 -7.56 -6.48 -16.26
C VAL A 398 -8.72 -7.48 -16.31
N ARG A 399 -9.96 -7.00 -16.38
CA ARG A 399 -11.16 -7.84 -16.51
C ARG A 399 -11.16 -8.62 -17.83
N LEU A 400 -10.79 -7.98 -18.94
CA LEU A 400 -10.71 -8.61 -20.26
C LEU A 400 -9.66 -9.72 -20.32
N LEU A 401 -8.51 -9.52 -19.67
CA LEU A 401 -7.42 -10.49 -19.65
C LEU A 401 -7.62 -11.64 -18.65
N GLY A 402 -8.68 -11.58 -17.82
CA GLY A 402 -9.00 -12.61 -16.84
C GLY A 402 -7.91 -12.82 -15.79
N VAL A 403 -7.09 -11.80 -15.52
CA VAL A 403 -6.03 -11.89 -14.51
C VAL A 403 -6.65 -11.71 -13.13
N GLN A 404 -6.90 -12.82 -12.46
CA GLN A 404 -7.38 -12.85 -11.09
C GLN A 404 -6.22 -12.57 -10.12
N GLY A 405 -6.50 -11.79 -9.08
CA GLY A 405 -5.59 -11.57 -7.96
C GLY A 405 -5.35 -12.83 -7.14
N PRO A 406 -4.59 -12.72 -6.03
CA PRO A 406 -4.48 -13.82 -5.07
C PRO A 406 -5.90 -14.22 -4.64
N ASP A 407 -6.14 -15.52 -4.49
CA ASP A 407 -7.40 -15.98 -3.95
C ASP A 407 -7.58 -15.40 -2.55
N GLN A 408 -8.64 -14.61 -2.35
CA GLN A 408 -8.94 -13.99 -1.05
C GLN A 408 -9.07 -15.05 0.05
N ARG A 409 -9.47 -16.28 -0.32
CA ARG A 409 -9.52 -17.42 0.60
C ARG A 409 -8.14 -17.92 0.96
N GLU A 410 -7.24 -18.08 0.00
CA GLU A 410 -5.86 -18.48 0.26
C GLU A 410 -5.16 -17.46 1.17
N ASP A 411 -5.42 -16.18 0.96
CA ASP A 411 -4.92 -15.11 1.81
C ASP A 411 -5.50 -15.17 3.23
N ALA A 412 -6.81 -15.37 3.36
CA ALA A 412 -7.47 -15.53 4.65
C ALA A 412 -7.00 -16.79 5.39
N LEU A 413 -6.74 -17.90 4.67
CA LEU A 413 -6.16 -19.14 5.21
C LEU A 413 -4.74 -18.93 5.71
N ASN A 414 -3.89 -18.29 4.90
CA ASN A 414 -2.53 -17.95 5.29
C ASN A 414 -2.53 -17.02 6.52
N GLN A 415 -3.44 -16.05 6.57
CA GLN A 415 -3.59 -15.15 7.71
C GLN A 415 -4.04 -15.91 8.97
N ALA A 416 -5.04 -16.79 8.87
CA ALA A 416 -5.50 -17.61 9.99
C ALA A 416 -4.39 -18.54 10.50
N SER A 417 -3.66 -19.19 9.59
CA SER A 417 -2.51 -20.03 9.91
C SER A 417 -1.38 -19.25 10.62
N LEU A 418 -1.01 -18.07 10.10
CA LEU A 418 -0.02 -17.20 10.73
C LEU A 418 -0.47 -16.71 12.11
N MET A 419 -1.75 -16.36 12.26
CA MET A 419 -2.31 -15.92 13.53
C MET A 419 -2.28 -17.05 14.57
N GLN A 420 -2.56 -18.28 14.15
CA GLN A 420 -2.46 -19.45 15.00
C GLN A 420 -1.02 -19.74 15.43
N LEU A 421 -0.06 -19.70 14.51
CA LEU A 421 1.36 -19.85 14.85
C LEU A 421 1.81 -18.77 15.85
N ALA A 422 1.35 -17.53 15.68
CA ALA A 422 1.62 -16.44 16.62
C ALA A 422 0.97 -16.68 17.99
N THR A 423 -0.27 -17.18 18.01
CA THR A 423 -0.98 -17.57 19.24
C THR A 423 -0.27 -18.69 19.98
N ALA A 424 0.15 -19.75 19.27
CA ALA A 424 0.89 -20.87 19.84
C ALA A 424 2.20 -20.42 20.46
N ALA A 425 2.97 -19.58 19.77
CA ALA A 425 4.21 -18.99 20.31
C ALA A 425 3.94 -18.14 21.57
N GLY A 426 2.82 -17.39 21.61
CA GLY A 426 2.40 -16.63 22.79
C GLY A 426 2.07 -17.51 23.99
N VAL A 427 1.33 -18.61 23.76
CA VAL A 427 0.99 -19.59 24.80
C VAL A 427 2.23 -20.33 25.31
N GLN A 428 3.14 -20.72 24.42
CA GLN A 428 4.42 -21.31 24.81
C GLN A 428 5.22 -20.35 25.68
N ARG A 429 5.32 -19.06 25.29
CA ARG A 429 6.03 -18.07 26.10
C ARG A 429 5.39 -17.83 27.46
N LEU A 430 4.06 -17.92 27.56
CA LEU A 430 3.35 -17.88 28.84
C LEU A 430 3.73 -19.06 29.73
N GLN A 431 3.89 -20.27 29.17
CA GLN A 431 4.34 -21.44 29.92
C GLN A 431 5.77 -21.30 30.44
N GLU A 432 6.67 -20.71 29.65
CA GLU A 432 8.06 -20.45 30.06
C GLU A 432 8.19 -19.40 31.17
N LEU A 433 7.28 -18.41 31.18
CA LEU A 433 7.30 -17.32 32.15
C LEU A 433 6.54 -17.63 33.44
N ARG A 434 5.65 -18.63 33.40
CA ARG A 434 4.83 -19.00 34.54
C ARG A 434 5.69 -19.44 35.71
N THR A 435 5.37 -18.88 36.87
CA THR A 435 5.89 -19.28 38.18
C THR A 435 4.80 -19.93 39.01
N ASP A 436 5.17 -20.68 40.06
CA ASP A 436 4.21 -21.33 40.95
C ASP A 436 3.35 -20.33 41.75
N ASN A 437 3.76 -19.06 41.81
CA ASN A 437 3.06 -17.98 42.50
C ASN A 437 2.01 -17.27 41.62
N ASP A 438 1.94 -17.57 40.32
CA ASP A 438 1.00 -16.91 39.43
C ASP A 438 -0.44 -17.44 39.65
N PRO A 439 -1.44 -16.55 39.84
CA PRO A 439 -2.81 -16.98 40.04
C PRO A 439 -3.32 -17.82 38.84
N PRO A 440 -3.85 -19.03 39.07
CA PRO A 440 -4.27 -19.92 37.99
C PRO A 440 -5.38 -19.30 37.12
N GLU A 441 -6.21 -18.44 37.70
CA GLU A 441 -7.25 -17.68 36.97
C GLU A 441 -6.66 -16.73 35.93
N VAL A 442 -5.54 -16.05 36.24
CA VAL A 442 -4.88 -15.13 35.31
C VAL A 442 -4.27 -15.90 34.15
N VAL A 443 -3.62 -17.04 34.43
CA VAL A 443 -3.06 -17.91 33.39
C VAL A 443 -4.15 -18.45 32.48
N ALA A 444 -5.27 -18.91 33.06
CA ALA A 444 -6.43 -19.39 32.31
C ALA A 444 -7.06 -18.29 31.46
N MET A 445 -7.20 -17.07 32.00
CA MET A 445 -7.71 -15.91 31.28
C MET A 445 -6.81 -15.54 30.08
N LEU A 446 -5.49 -15.48 30.27
CA LEU A 446 -4.54 -15.18 29.19
C LEU A 446 -4.55 -16.25 28.10
N LYS A 447 -4.58 -17.53 28.49
CA LYS A 447 -4.69 -18.64 27.54
C LYS A 447 -5.98 -18.53 26.73
N ARG A 448 -7.12 -18.35 27.42
CA ARG A 448 -8.45 -18.21 26.81
C ARG A 448 -8.50 -17.05 25.82
N ARG A 449 -8.10 -15.83 26.22
CA ARG A 449 -8.10 -14.65 25.33
C ARG A 449 -7.20 -14.84 24.10
N THR A 450 -6.05 -15.51 24.25
CA THR A 450 -5.12 -15.72 23.14
C THR A 450 -5.66 -16.78 22.16
N GLN A 451 -6.28 -17.84 22.69
CA GLN A 451 -6.93 -18.88 21.89
C GLN A 451 -8.17 -18.34 21.16
N GLU A 452 -9.02 -17.56 21.83
CA GLU A 452 -10.19 -16.90 21.22
C GLU A 452 -9.76 -16.03 20.03
N ARG A 453 -8.66 -15.28 20.14
CA ARG A 453 -8.09 -14.51 19.00
C ARG A 453 -7.62 -15.36 17.84
N GLY A 454 -7.06 -16.54 18.09
CA GLY A 454 -6.64 -17.48 17.04
C GLY A 454 -7.85 -18.11 16.36
N LEU A 455 -8.85 -18.52 17.14
CA LEU A 455 -10.09 -19.14 16.67
C LEU A 455 -10.97 -18.15 15.87
N ALA A 456 -11.00 -16.88 16.25
CA ALA A 456 -11.71 -15.84 15.52
C ALA A 456 -11.26 -15.69 14.05
N ALA A 457 -10.01 -16.02 13.73
CA ALA A 457 -9.53 -16.03 12.34
C ALA A 457 -10.07 -17.23 11.54
N TRP A 458 -10.25 -18.38 12.21
CA TRP A 458 -10.82 -19.61 11.63
C TRP A 458 -12.33 -19.52 11.44
N GLU A 459 -13.06 -18.91 12.38
CA GLU A 459 -14.51 -18.65 12.27
C GLU A 459 -14.89 -17.87 10.99
N ARG A 460 -13.96 -17.08 10.44
CA ARG A 460 -14.17 -16.29 9.22
C ARG A 460 -14.12 -17.12 7.94
N LEU A 461 -13.43 -18.26 7.95
CA LEU A 461 -13.21 -19.08 6.77
C LEU A 461 -14.37 -20.04 6.48
N GLY A 462 -15.10 -20.48 7.51
CA GLY A 462 -16.00 -21.62 7.41
C GLY A 462 -17.49 -21.35 7.34
N ARG A 463 -17.96 -20.34 6.63
CA ARG A 463 -19.41 -20.07 6.57
C ARG A 463 -20.14 -20.78 5.41
N PRO A 464 -21.05 -21.73 5.73
CA PRO A 464 -22.28 -21.94 4.97
C PRO A 464 -23.36 -20.96 5.47
N THR A 465 -23.90 -20.17 4.54
CA THR A 465 -25.29 -19.68 4.36
C THR A 465 -26.35 -19.85 5.48
N SER A 466 -26.03 -19.65 6.76
CA SER A 466 -27.02 -19.45 7.82
C SER A 466 -26.84 -18.06 8.44
N GLU A 467 -27.94 -17.36 8.64
CA GLU A 467 -28.07 -15.94 9.04
C GLU A 467 -27.48 -15.59 10.43
N ALA A 468 -26.64 -16.44 11.03
CA ALA A 468 -26.12 -16.28 12.37
C ALA A 468 -24.71 -15.64 12.40
N ALA A 469 -24.57 -14.54 13.14
CA ALA A 469 -23.28 -13.93 13.48
C ALA A 469 -22.35 -14.95 14.17
N THR A 470 -21.04 -14.96 13.85
CA THR A 470 -20.06 -15.81 14.56
C THR A 470 -20.00 -15.40 16.04
N PRO A 471 -19.57 -16.26 16.96
CA PRO A 471 -19.41 -15.88 18.37
C PRO A 471 -18.59 -14.61 18.55
N SER A 472 -17.50 -14.47 17.80
CA SER A 472 -16.64 -13.28 17.82
C SER A 472 -17.36 -12.02 17.32
N GLN A 473 -18.14 -12.13 16.22
CA GLN A 473 -18.95 -11.02 15.71
C GLN A 473 -20.05 -10.63 16.71
N ARG A 474 -20.72 -11.62 17.30
CA ARG A 474 -21.80 -11.37 18.26
C ARG A 474 -21.27 -10.72 19.53
N TYR A 475 -20.10 -11.15 20.00
CA TYR A 475 -19.38 -10.49 21.10
C TYR A 475 -19.09 -9.03 20.77
N ALA A 476 -18.50 -8.74 19.60
CA ALA A 476 -18.17 -7.37 19.19
C ALA A 476 -19.42 -6.47 19.13
N GLN A 477 -20.50 -6.94 18.51
CA GLN A 477 -21.78 -6.21 18.45
C GLN A 477 -22.33 -5.86 19.83
N LEU A 478 -22.36 -6.83 20.75
CA LEU A 478 -22.86 -6.61 22.11
C LEU A 478 -21.95 -5.66 22.91
N ARG A 479 -20.62 -5.80 22.77
CA ARG A 479 -19.67 -4.95 23.50
C ARG A 479 -19.69 -3.52 22.99
N LEU A 480 -19.84 -3.28 21.69
CA LEU A 480 -20.02 -1.92 21.15
C LEU A 480 -21.28 -1.25 21.72
N ALA A 481 -22.40 -1.97 21.79
CA ALA A 481 -23.61 -1.44 22.43
C ALA A 481 -23.42 -1.12 23.92
N MET A 482 -22.60 -1.90 24.64
CA MET A 482 -22.22 -1.59 26.02
C MET A 482 -21.35 -0.33 26.11
N LEU A 483 -20.35 -0.19 25.23
CA LEU A 483 -19.46 0.97 25.19
C LEU A 483 -20.24 2.27 24.90
N ASP A 484 -21.24 2.21 24.02
CA ASP A 484 -22.13 3.35 23.77
C ASP A 484 -22.90 3.78 25.02
N ALA A 485 -23.41 2.81 25.79
CA ALA A 485 -24.09 3.09 27.06
C ALA A 485 -23.12 3.66 28.12
N GLU A 486 -21.92 3.11 28.23
CA GLU A 486 -20.85 3.60 29.12
C GLU A 486 -20.47 5.05 28.76
N ARG A 487 -20.24 5.35 27.47
CA ARG A 487 -19.93 6.68 26.95
C ARG A 487 -21.06 7.67 27.21
N ALA A 488 -22.30 7.28 26.94
CA ALA A 488 -23.47 8.13 27.21
C ALA A 488 -23.53 8.53 28.69
N LYS A 489 -23.22 7.61 29.60
CA LYS A 489 -23.18 7.90 31.04
C LYS A 489 -22.05 8.87 31.42
N VAL A 490 -20.86 8.68 30.87
CA VAL A 490 -19.73 9.62 31.10
C VAL A 490 -20.06 11.02 30.60
N LEU A 491 -20.71 11.15 29.43
CA LEU A 491 -21.15 12.42 28.86
C LEU A 491 -22.29 13.06 29.66
N GLU A 492 -23.18 12.28 30.26
CA GLU A 492 -24.21 12.75 31.19
C GLU A 492 -23.57 13.39 32.43
N LEU A 493 -22.61 12.69 33.06
CA LEU A 493 -21.88 13.17 34.24
C LEU A 493 -21.04 14.43 33.95
N ARG A 494 -20.54 14.58 32.71
CA ARG A 494 -19.86 15.81 32.25
C ARG A 494 -20.76 17.05 32.37
N ARG A 495 -22.07 16.91 32.09
CA ARG A 495 -23.01 18.04 32.19
C ARG A 495 -23.24 18.48 33.63
N GLY A 496 -23.06 17.58 34.59
CA GLY A 496 -23.21 17.86 36.03
C GLY A 496 -22.04 18.61 36.66
N GLY A 497 -20.87 18.70 35.99
CA GLY A 497 -19.70 19.42 36.49
C GLY A 497 -19.00 18.79 37.71
N GLU A 498 -19.42 17.59 38.12
CA GLU A 498 -18.95 16.90 39.33
C GLU A 498 -17.53 16.32 39.18
N TYR A 499 -17.09 16.07 37.95
CA TYR A 499 -15.79 15.50 37.63
C TYR A 499 -14.95 16.48 36.81
N ALA A 500 -13.65 16.54 37.12
CA ALA A 500 -12.69 17.32 36.36
C ALA A 500 -12.64 16.84 34.90
N HIS A 501 -12.46 17.78 33.96
CA HIS A 501 -12.45 17.48 32.53
C HIS A 501 -11.37 16.45 32.16
N GLU A 502 -10.20 16.51 32.78
CA GLU A 502 -9.08 15.59 32.54
C GLU A 502 -9.45 14.14 32.86
N VAL A 503 -10.16 13.91 33.97
CA VAL A 503 -10.61 12.56 34.40
C VAL A 503 -11.63 12.00 33.41
N LEU A 504 -12.59 12.84 32.98
CA LEU A 504 -13.59 12.45 32.00
C LEU A 504 -12.95 12.12 30.65
N SER A 505 -11.99 12.93 30.21
CA SER A 505 -11.24 12.69 28.97
C SER A 505 -10.44 11.39 29.05
N GLU A 506 -9.77 11.10 30.17
CA GLU A 506 -9.03 9.83 30.34
C GLU A 506 -9.94 8.60 30.27
N VAL A 507 -11.13 8.67 30.86
CA VAL A 507 -12.12 7.59 30.79
C VAL A 507 -12.61 7.40 29.34
N LEU A 508 -12.95 8.49 28.65
CA LEU A 508 -13.38 8.44 27.25
C LEU A 508 -12.29 7.86 26.34
N GLU A 509 -11.04 8.29 26.52
CA GLU A 509 -9.90 7.75 25.77
C GLU A 509 -9.75 6.23 25.94
N ARG A 510 -9.98 5.69 27.15
CA ARG A 510 -9.94 4.24 27.38
C ARG A 510 -11.06 3.50 26.67
N LEU A 511 -12.28 4.07 26.67
CA LEU A 511 -13.42 3.50 25.94
C LEU A 511 -13.16 3.52 24.44
N ASP A 512 -12.61 4.62 23.90
CA ASP A 512 -12.30 4.77 22.49
C ASP A 512 -11.19 3.78 22.04
N VAL A 513 -10.20 3.51 22.89
CA VAL A 513 -9.19 2.46 22.63
C VAL A 513 -9.86 1.08 22.55
N GLU A 514 -10.80 0.76 23.44
CA GLU A 514 -11.50 -0.52 23.41
C GLU A 514 -12.40 -0.66 22.16
N GLU A 515 -13.17 0.38 21.84
CA GLU A 515 -14.00 0.45 20.62
C GLU A 515 -13.14 0.22 19.37
N SER A 516 -11.98 0.89 19.27
CA SER A 516 -11.09 0.76 18.13
C SER A 516 -10.55 -0.66 17.90
N MET A 517 -10.51 -1.51 18.95
CA MET A 517 -10.11 -2.91 18.82
C MET A 517 -11.26 -3.80 18.30
N LEU A 518 -12.51 -3.39 18.50
CA LEU A 518 -13.71 -4.13 18.12
C LEU A 518 -14.18 -3.77 16.70
N ASP A 519 -14.13 -2.49 16.33
CA ASP A 519 -14.62 -1.97 15.05
C ASP A 519 -13.83 -2.54 13.85
N VAL A 520 -12.50 -2.63 14.00
CA VAL A 520 -11.60 -3.28 13.03
C VAL A 520 -12.00 -4.74 12.77
N SER A 521 -12.57 -5.42 13.76
CA SER A 521 -13.00 -6.82 13.62
C SER A 521 -14.31 -6.97 12.84
N LEU A 522 -15.11 -5.91 12.73
CA LEU A 522 -16.38 -5.89 12.00
C LEU A 522 -16.20 -5.44 10.54
N ASP A 523 -15.42 -4.37 10.30
CA ASP A 523 -15.13 -3.86 8.94
C ASP A 523 -14.47 -4.92 8.03
N GLU A 524 -13.58 -5.75 8.59
CA GLU A 524 -12.94 -6.86 7.85
C GLU A 524 -13.94 -7.96 7.45
N ALA A 525 -15.07 -8.10 8.16
CA ALA A 525 -16.08 -9.11 7.87
C ALA A 525 -16.97 -8.70 6.69
N ASP A 526 -17.34 -7.43 6.58
CA ASP A 526 -18.19 -6.91 5.49
C ASP A 526 -17.47 -6.98 4.13
N ALA A 527 -16.15 -6.78 4.09
CA ALA A 527 -15.35 -6.88 2.87
C ALA A 527 -15.25 -8.32 2.30
N SER A 528 -15.48 -9.35 3.13
CA SER A 528 -15.40 -10.76 2.73
C SER A 528 -16.70 -11.34 2.16
N GLY A 529 -17.80 -10.56 2.19
CA GLY A 529 -19.15 -11.02 1.85
C GLY A 529 -19.47 -11.23 0.36
N GLU A 530 -18.58 -10.87 -0.58
CA GLU A 530 -18.86 -10.89 -2.03
C GLU A 530 -18.34 -12.14 -2.78
N GLY A 531 -17.72 -13.12 -2.12
CA GLY A 531 -17.09 -14.28 -2.79
C GLY A 531 -17.84 -15.61 -2.65
N GLY A 532 -18.58 -16.04 -3.68
CA GLY A 532 -19.31 -17.32 -3.75
C GLY A 532 -18.45 -18.59 -3.57
N GLY A 533 -18.97 -19.55 -2.82
CA GLY A 533 -18.31 -20.74 -2.23
C GLY A 533 -17.71 -21.76 -3.21
N GLU A 534 -16.41 -22.03 -3.05
CA GLU A 534 -15.67 -23.23 -3.48
C GLU A 534 -14.57 -23.51 -2.43
N GLY A 535 -14.30 -24.80 -2.21
CA GLY A 535 -13.74 -25.34 -0.98
C GLY A 535 -12.31 -24.93 -0.56
N ILE A 536 -12.04 -25.04 0.74
CA ILE A 536 -10.73 -24.87 1.38
C ILE A 536 -9.84 -26.06 1.03
N ALA A 537 -8.72 -25.81 0.35
CA ALA A 537 -7.67 -26.81 0.10
C ALA A 537 -6.66 -26.88 1.25
N ARG A 538 -6.18 -28.09 1.53
CA ARG A 538 -5.18 -28.46 2.55
C ARG A 538 -3.98 -27.50 2.63
N PRO A 539 -3.81 -26.76 3.73
CA PRO A 539 -2.54 -26.08 4.01
C PRO A 539 -1.43 -27.12 4.27
N GLY A 540 -0.20 -26.81 3.84
CA GLY A 540 0.94 -27.72 3.98
C GLY A 540 1.49 -27.76 5.42
N GLY A 541 0.88 -28.54 6.30
CA GLY A 541 1.40 -28.84 7.64
C GLY A 541 2.30 -30.08 7.65
N VAL A 542 3.60 -29.91 7.95
CA VAL A 542 4.58 -31.02 8.08
C VAL A 542 4.45 -31.68 9.46
N CYS A 543 3.33 -32.38 9.70
CA CYS A 543 3.10 -33.14 10.93
C CYS A 543 2.88 -34.61 10.58
N GLY A 544 3.64 -35.52 11.21
CA GLY A 544 3.51 -36.96 10.98
C GLY A 544 2.12 -37.52 11.28
N HIS A 545 1.36 -36.90 12.20
CA HIS A 545 -0.03 -37.26 12.46
C HIS A 545 -0.95 -36.84 11.31
N LEU A 546 -0.75 -35.65 10.73
CA LEU A 546 -1.54 -35.15 9.60
C LEU A 546 -1.28 -35.96 8.32
N GLU A 547 -0.04 -36.35 8.08
CA GLU A 547 0.37 -37.17 6.93
C GLU A 547 -0.16 -38.62 7.02
N SER A 548 -0.18 -39.21 8.23
CA SER A 548 -0.62 -40.60 8.45
C SER A 548 -2.13 -40.76 8.64
N ALA A 549 -2.88 -39.67 8.82
CA ALA A 549 -4.31 -39.72 9.07
C ALA A 549 -5.11 -40.11 7.82
N HIS A 550 -5.86 -41.21 7.93
CA HIS A 550 -6.79 -41.68 6.91
C HIS A 550 -8.06 -40.84 6.93
N SER A 551 -8.70 -40.62 5.77
CA SER A 551 -9.96 -39.87 5.68
C SER A 551 -11.16 -40.80 5.51
N PRO A 552 -11.87 -41.17 6.59
CA PRO A 552 -13.15 -41.83 6.47
C PRO A 552 -14.17 -40.97 5.71
N GLU A 553 -15.20 -41.63 5.18
CA GLU A 553 -16.28 -40.98 4.44
C GLU A 553 -17.08 -40.04 5.37
N VAL A 554 -17.35 -38.82 4.89
CA VAL A 554 -18.08 -37.82 5.68
C VAL A 554 -19.56 -38.19 5.72
N PRO A 555 -20.22 -38.17 6.89
CA PRO A 555 -21.66 -38.41 7.00
C PRO A 555 -22.47 -37.44 6.12
N ARG A 556 -23.55 -37.91 5.49
CA ARG A 556 -24.39 -37.07 4.60
C ARG A 556 -25.14 -35.95 5.32
N ASP A 557 -25.43 -36.11 6.61
CA ASP A 557 -26.08 -35.13 7.48
C ASP A 557 -25.34 -35.07 8.82
N PRO A 558 -24.16 -34.44 8.86
CA PRO A 558 -23.33 -34.42 10.04
C PRO A 558 -23.96 -33.50 11.11
N PHE A 559 -24.04 -33.99 12.35
CA PHE A 559 -24.42 -33.18 13.50
C PHE A 559 -23.60 -33.57 14.72
N CYS A 560 -23.37 -32.61 15.62
CA CYS A 560 -22.80 -32.90 16.93
C CYS A 560 -23.92 -33.40 17.87
N GLY A 561 -23.89 -34.70 18.20
CA GLY A 561 -24.88 -35.31 19.10
C GLY A 561 -24.87 -34.70 20.50
N ASP A 562 -23.71 -34.25 20.96
CA ASP A 562 -23.54 -33.67 22.28
C ASP A 562 -24.11 -32.25 22.36
N CYS A 563 -23.91 -31.43 21.32
CA CYS A 563 -24.58 -30.12 21.21
C CYS A 563 -26.09 -30.24 21.25
N ARG A 564 -26.66 -31.23 20.54
CA ARG A 564 -28.10 -31.48 20.54
C ARG A 564 -28.61 -31.90 21.93
N ARG A 565 -27.84 -32.70 22.67
CA ARG A 565 -28.17 -33.09 24.06
C ARG A 565 -28.07 -31.92 25.04
N GLU A 566 -27.07 -31.07 24.87
CA GLU A 566 -26.79 -29.92 25.72
C GLU A 566 -27.64 -28.68 25.34
N GLY A 567 -28.41 -28.73 24.25
CA GLY A 567 -29.21 -27.60 23.75
C GLY A 567 -28.36 -26.44 23.22
N THR A 568 -27.13 -26.72 22.77
CA THR A 568 -26.20 -25.71 22.23
C THR A 568 -26.13 -25.78 20.71
N THR A 569 -25.86 -24.63 20.08
CA THR A 569 -25.69 -24.53 18.62
C THR A 569 -24.20 -24.63 18.28
N PRO A 570 -23.78 -25.63 17.47
CA PRO A 570 -22.39 -25.72 17.02
C PRO A 570 -22.06 -24.58 16.05
N VAL A 571 -20.83 -24.08 16.12
CA VAL A 571 -20.29 -23.06 15.20
C VAL A 571 -19.75 -23.73 13.94
N HIS A 572 -18.90 -24.76 14.11
CA HIS A 572 -18.47 -25.66 13.05
C HIS A 572 -18.43 -27.10 13.56
N LEU A 573 -18.53 -28.05 12.65
CA LEU A 573 -18.40 -29.46 12.94
C LEU A 573 -17.02 -29.99 12.51
N ARG A 574 -16.46 -30.85 13.37
CA ARG A 574 -15.21 -31.55 13.12
C ARG A 574 -15.44 -33.04 13.30
N MET A 575 -14.87 -33.85 12.41
CA MET A 575 -14.90 -35.30 12.49
C MET A 575 -13.53 -35.85 12.86
N CYS A 576 -13.46 -36.70 13.87
CA CYS A 576 -12.25 -37.44 14.20
C CYS A 576 -11.88 -38.40 13.07
N LEU A 577 -10.64 -38.31 12.57
CA LEU A 577 -10.16 -39.16 11.49
C LEU A 577 -9.83 -40.59 11.94
N ALA A 578 -9.68 -40.82 13.25
CA ALA A 578 -9.42 -42.16 13.81
C ALA A 578 -10.70 -42.99 14.02
N CYS A 579 -11.81 -42.36 14.44
CA CYS A 579 -13.02 -43.09 14.84
C CYS A 579 -14.34 -42.56 14.24
N GLY A 580 -14.30 -41.48 13.44
CA GLY A 580 -15.49 -40.92 12.79
C GLY A 580 -16.40 -40.09 13.71
N ASN A 581 -16.03 -39.86 14.98
CA ASN A 581 -16.84 -39.06 15.90
C ASN A 581 -16.99 -37.61 15.43
N VAL A 582 -18.22 -37.11 15.36
CA VAL A 582 -18.53 -35.71 14.98
C VAL A 582 -18.74 -34.86 16.24
N GLY A 583 -17.83 -33.92 16.46
CA GLY A 583 -17.87 -32.96 17.57
C GLY A 583 -17.98 -31.53 17.06
N CYS A 584 -18.52 -30.63 17.89
CA CYS A 584 -18.45 -29.20 17.61
C CYS A 584 -17.01 -28.68 17.82
N CYS A 585 -16.62 -27.66 17.04
CA CYS A 585 -15.30 -27.06 17.10
C CYS A 585 -15.05 -26.32 18.43
N ASP A 586 -13.81 -25.88 18.65
CA ASP A 586 -13.41 -25.23 19.91
C ASP A 586 -13.98 -23.81 20.09
N SER A 587 -14.50 -23.22 19.02
CA SER A 587 -15.30 -21.98 19.08
C SER A 587 -16.74 -22.22 19.54
N SER A 588 -17.21 -23.46 19.53
CA SER A 588 -18.57 -23.80 19.95
C SER A 588 -18.64 -23.88 21.47
N PRO A 589 -19.77 -23.51 22.11
CA PRO A 589 -19.91 -23.58 23.57
C PRO A 589 -19.58 -24.95 24.16
N GLY A 590 -19.83 -26.01 23.40
CA GLY A 590 -19.56 -27.38 23.79
C GLY A 590 -18.09 -27.80 23.69
N THR A 591 -17.25 -27.25 22.81
CA THR A 591 -15.86 -27.72 22.58
C THR A 591 -15.71 -29.25 22.46
N HIS A 592 -16.72 -29.95 21.92
CA HIS A 592 -16.81 -31.41 21.97
C HIS A 592 -15.70 -32.12 21.20
N ALA A 593 -15.12 -31.49 20.18
CA ALA A 593 -13.96 -32.02 19.47
C ALA A 593 -12.70 -32.05 20.36
N SER A 594 -12.42 -30.99 21.13
CA SER A 594 -11.37 -30.97 22.16
C SER A 594 -11.63 -32.00 23.26
N ARG A 595 -12.85 -32.03 23.82
CA ARG A 595 -13.22 -33.03 24.85
C ARG A 595 -13.03 -34.46 24.36
N HIS A 596 -13.34 -34.72 23.09
CA HIS A 596 -13.10 -36.02 22.48
C HIS A 596 -11.61 -36.37 22.40
N PHE A 597 -10.76 -35.43 22.01
CA PHE A 597 -9.31 -35.62 22.02
C PHE A 597 -8.79 -35.93 23.42
N GLU A 598 -9.18 -35.14 24.43
CA GLU A 598 -8.74 -35.35 25.81
C GLU A 598 -9.15 -36.73 26.37
N ALA A 599 -10.32 -37.23 25.97
CA ALA A 599 -10.83 -38.53 26.42
C ALA A 599 -10.21 -39.73 25.68
N THR A 600 -9.81 -39.57 24.41
CA THR A 600 -9.43 -40.70 23.54
C THR A 600 -7.96 -40.69 23.10
N GLY A 601 -7.30 -39.53 23.15
CA GLY A 601 -5.96 -39.33 22.60
C GLY A 601 -5.90 -39.29 21.07
N HIS A 602 -7.04 -39.28 20.36
CA HIS A 602 -7.07 -39.25 18.89
C HIS A 602 -6.58 -37.90 18.34
N PRO A 603 -5.43 -37.83 17.67
CA PRO A 603 -4.75 -36.55 17.47
C PRO A 603 -5.35 -35.71 16.35
N VAL A 604 -6.00 -36.31 15.34
CA VAL A 604 -6.40 -35.58 14.12
C VAL A 604 -7.90 -35.57 13.89
N MET A 605 -8.44 -34.38 13.68
CA MET A 605 -9.81 -34.12 13.30
C MET A 605 -9.84 -33.34 12.00
N ARG A 606 -10.82 -33.59 11.15
CA ARG A 606 -11.03 -32.90 9.89
C ARG A 606 -12.27 -32.01 10.00
N SER A 607 -12.24 -30.85 9.36
CA SER A 607 -13.48 -30.10 9.13
C SER A 607 -14.40 -30.83 8.16
N ILE A 608 -15.68 -30.88 8.51
CA ILE A 608 -16.72 -31.49 7.69
C ILE A 608 -17.74 -30.47 7.19
N GLU A 609 -17.39 -29.18 7.27
CA GLU A 609 -18.17 -28.12 6.66
C GLU A 609 -18.17 -28.24 5.12
N PRO A 610 -19.25 -27.82 4.44
CA PRO A 610 -19.34 -27.90 2.98
C PRO A 610 -18.15 -27.20 2.30
N GLY A 611 -17.38 -27.97 1.53
CA GLY A 611 -16.19 -27.46 0.83
C GLY A 611 -14.91 -27.47 1.66
N GLU A 612 -14.92 -27.87 2.93
CA GLU A 612 -13.70 -27.90 3.74
C GLU A 612 -13.05 -29.29 3.78
N ASP A 613 -11.73 -29.36 3.63
CA ASP A 613 -10.98 -30.60 3.81
C ASP A 613 -9.74 -30.50 4.72
N TRP A 614 -9.55 -29.34 5.34
CA TRP A 614 -8.46 -29.09 6.29
C TRP A 614 -8.60 -29.95 7.54
N ARG A 615 -7.44 -30.24 8.13
CA ARG A 615 -7.23 -31.12 9.28
C ARG A 615 -6.58 -30.34 10.41
N TRP A 616 -6.92 -30.72 11.63
CA TRP A 616 -6.34 -30.19 12.85
C TRP A 616 -5.73 -31.33 13.65
N CYS A 617 -4.46 -31.17 14.00
CA CYS A 617 -3.78 -32.00 14.98
C CYS A 617 -3.86 -31.33 16.36
N TYR A 618 -4.67 -31.85 17.27
CA TYR A 618 -4.78 -31.33 18.65
C TYR A 618 -3.55 -31.61 19.51
N LYS A 619 -2.74 -32.58 19.10
CA LYS A 619 -1.51 -32.91 19.83
C LYS A 619 -0.40 -31.90 19.58
N ASP A 620 -0.29 -31.44 18.34
CA ASP A 620 0.76 -30.50 17.92
C ASP A 620 0.22 -29.06 17.75
N ASP A 621 -1.09 -28.86 17.93
CA ASP A 621 -1.81 -27.60 17.64
C ASP A 621 -1.53 -27.09 16.20
N LEU A 622 -1.43 -28.03 15.26
CA LEU A 622 -1.08 -27.78 13.87
C LEU A 622 -2.24 -28.08 12.92
N LEU A 623 -2.34 -27.26 11.89
CA LEU A 623 -3.30 -27.39 10.82
C LEU A 623 -2.63 -27.99 9.56
N GLY A 624 -3.37 -28.80 8.79
CA GLY A 624 -2.95 -29.21 7.45
C GLY A 624 -4.01 -29.92 6.63
#